data_AF-A0A0G1F4F5-F1
#
_entry.id   AF-A0A0G1F4F5-F1
#
_cell.length_a   1.000
_cell.length_b   1.000
_cell.length_c   1.000
_cell.angle_alpha   90.00
_cell.angle_beta   90.00
_cell.angle_gamma   90.00
#
_symmetry.space_group_name_H-M   'P 1'
#
loop_
_entity.id
_entity.type
_entity.pdbx_description
1 polymer ?
#
loop_
_entity_poly.entity_id
_entity_poly.type
_entity_poly.pdbx_seq_one_letter_code
_entity_poly.pdbx_strand_id
1 'polypeptide(L)'
;LIFVLLSHYFLDLFPHKEYTIKTIRAGQWSKSLPDFLKVFLDIILGLAAVFFIAGLSPLILAASFVTLIPDGLTLLYCIFPANKLLEKHLKIHWAINNICGNKKIPAFWGIASQITVVAVAIYFLL
;
A
#
# COMPACT_ATOMS: atom_id res chain seq x y z
N LEU A 1 -3.85 9.39 -13.91
CA LEU A 1 -4.54 8.79 -12.74
C LEU A 1 -4.81 7.30 -12.90
N ILE A 2 -5.40 6.82 -14.00
CA ILE A 2 -5.58 5.36 -14.19
C ILE A 2 -4.26 4.58 -14.15
N PHE A 3 -3.20 5.10 -14.77
CA PHE A 3 -1.86 4.53 -14.70
C PHE A 3 -1.26 4.53 -13.29
N VAL A 4 -1.69 5.46 -12.43
CA VAL A 4 -1.25 5.55 -11.03
C VAL A 4 -1.88 4.43 -10.20
N LEU A 5 -3.16 4.14 -10.45
CA LEU A 5 -3.84 2.99 -9.86
C LEU A 5 -3.20 1.68 -10.32
N LEU A 6 -2.90 1.56 -11.62
CA LEU A 6 -2.24 0.38 -12.18
C LEU A 6 -0.80 0.22 -11.69
N SER A 7 -0.08 1.32 -11.46
CA SER A 7 1.28 1.26 -10.94
C SER A 7 1.33 0.70 -9.52
N HIS A 8 0.31 0.94 -8.69
CA HIS A 8 0.21 0.31 -7.37
C HIS A 8 0.25 -1.22 -7.48
N TYR A 9 -0.69 -1.79 -8.24
CA TYR A 9 -0.74 -3.23 -8.48
C TYR A 9 0.50 -3.79 -9.17
N PHE A 10 1.14 -3.00 -10.03
CA PHE A 10 2.39 -3.40 -10.65
C PHE A 10 3.53 -3.48 -9.63
N LEU A 11 3.60 -2.53 -8.70
CA LEU A 11 4.59 -2.53 -7.62
C LEU A 11 4.36 -3.67 -6.64
N ASP A 12 3.09 -4.03 -6.40
CA ASP A 12 2.71 -5.17 -5.57
C ASP A 12 3.16 -6.54 -6.14
N LEU A 13 3.49 -6.61 -7.44
CA LEU A 13 4.12 -7.79 -8.01
C LEU A 13 5.53 -8.02 -7.46
N PHE A 14 6.24 -6.96 -7.07
CA PHE A 14 7.57 -7.12 -6.52
C PHE A 14 7.52 -7.63 -5.09
N PRO A 15 8.52 -8.43 -4.67
CA PRO A 15 8.59 -8.89 -3.30
C PRO A 15 8.64 -7.70 -2.35
N HIS A 16 7.72 -7.66 -1.40
CA HIS A 16 7.66 -6.64 -0.36
C HIS A 16 7.10 -7.27 0.92
N LYS A 17 7.26 -6.56 2.04
CA LYS A 17 6.77 -7.02 3.34
C LYS A 17 5.61 -6.13 3.80
N GLU A 18 4.43 -6.71 3.87
CA GLU A 18 3.29 -6.08 4.52
C GLU A 18 3.41 -6.19 6.06
N TYR A 19 3.04 -5.14 6.78
CA TYR A 19 2.89 -5.22 8.23
C TYR A 19 1.55 -5.87 8.61
N THR A 20 1.51 -6.53 9.76
CA THR A 20 0.29 -7.25 10.17
C THR A 20 -0.69 -6.33 10.89
N ILE A 21 -1.95 -6.30 10.42
CA ILE A 21 -3.12 -5.63 11.02
C ILE A 21 -4.08 -6.64 11.68
N LYS A 22 -3.55 -7.47 12.59
CA LYS A 22 -4.26 -8.64 13.14
C LYS A 22 -5.53 -8.26 13.90
N THR A 23 -5.49 -7.20 14.69
CA THR A 23 -6.60 -6.79 15.56
C THR A 23 -7.74 -6.18 14.76
N ILE A 24 -7.43 -5.39 13.72
CA ILE A 24 -8.43 -4.85 12.78
C ILE A 24 -9.08 -6.00 12.01
N ARG A 25 -8.28 -6.93 11.45
CA ARG A 25 -8.80 -8.08 10.70
C ARG A 25 -9.67 -9.00 11.56
N ALA A 26 -9.38 -9.10 12.86
CA ALA A 26 -10.16 -9.88 13.82
C ALA A 26 -11.36 -9.13 14.41
N GLY A 27 -11.61 -7.87 14.02
CA GLY A 27 -12.69 -7.04 14.57
C GLY A 27 -12.53 -6.70 16.06
N GLN A 28 -11.30 -6.78 16.60
CA GLN A 28 -11.00 -6.50 18.02
C GLN A 28 -10.82 -4.99 18.25
N TRP A 29 -11.88 -4.22 18.06
CA TRP A 29 -11.86 -2.74 18.04
C TRP A 29 -11.23 -2.08 19.28
N SER A 30 -11.44 -2.65 20.47
CA SER A 30 -10.85 -2.12 21.71
C SER A 30 -9.32 -2.23 21.76
N LYS A 31 -8.73 -3.09 20.92
CA LYS A 31 -7.28 -3.32 20.83
C LYS A 31 -6.70 -2.89 19.49
N SER A 32 -7.50 -2.27 18.61
CA SER A 32 -7.10 -1.98 17.23
C SER A 32 -6.33 -0.68 17.06
N LEU A 33 -6.25 0.16 18.09
CA LEU A 33 -5.53 1.44 18.04
C LEU A 33 -4.09 1.29 17.52
N PRO A 34 -3.26 0.33 17.98
CA PRO A 34 -1.91 0.18 17.46
C PRO A 34 -1.86 -0.19 15.98
N ASP A 35 -2.83 -0.98 15.48
CA ASP A 35 -2.87 -1.35 14.06
C ASP A 35 -3.33 -0.16 13.20
N PHE A 36 -4.28 0.66 13.67
CA PHE A 36 -4.66 1.90 13.00
C PHE A 36 -3.51 2.91 12.96
N LEU A 37 -2.76 3.05 14.06
CA LEU A 37 -1.60 3.93 14.12
C LEU A 37 -0.53 3.53 13.10
N LYS A 38 -0.28 2.22 12.90
CA LYS A 38 0.66 1.76 11.85
C LYS A 38 0.23 2.25 10.47
N VAL A 39 -1.03 2.01 10.10
CA VAL A 39 -1.58 2.41 8.79
C VAL A 39 -1.53 3.93 8.62
N PHE A 40 -1.93 4.67 9.65
CA PHE A 40 -1.94 6.13 9.61
C PHE A 40 -0.54 6.72 9.49
N LEU A 41 0.43 6.20 10.24
CA LEU A 41 1.82 6.62 10.15
C LEU A 41 2.42 6.34 8.77
N ASP A 42 2.12 5.17 8.19
CA ASP A 42 2.57 4.78 6.86
C ASP A 42 2.08 5.77 5.78
N ILE A 43 0.78 6.10 5.82
CA ILE A 43 0.17 7.10 4.94
C ILE A 43 0.79 8.49 5.13
N ILE A 44 0.94 8.95 6.37
CA ILE A 44 1.52 10.27 6.66
C ILE A 44 2.96 10.35 6.18
N LEU A 45 3.78 9.35 6.49
CA LEU A 45 5.19 9.35 6.12
C LEU A 45 5.35 9.29 4.60
N GLY A 46 4.54 8.48 3.91
CA GLY A 46 4.50 8.44 2.46
C GLY A 46 4.13 9.78 1.83
N LEU A 47 3.03 10.40 2.27
CA LEU A 47 2.58 11.69 1.76
C LEU A 47 3.57 12.82 2.09
N ALA A 48 4.16 12.81 3.29
CA ALA A 48 5.19 13.78 3.69
C ALA A 48 6.42 13.65 2.79
N ALA A 49 6.89 12.43 2.51
CA ALA A 49 8.01 12.20 1.61
C ALA A 49 7.74 12.76 0.20
N VAL A 50 6.55 12.49 -0.37
CA VAL A 50 6.18 13.06 -1.68
C VAL A 50 6.13 14.59 -1.62
N PHE A 51 5.54 15.17 -0.58
CA PHE A 51 5.48 16.62 -0.41
C PHE A 51 6.88 17.25 -0.35
N PHE A 52 7.84 16.66 0.38
CA PHE A 52 9.18 17.20 0.47
C PHE A 52 9.99 17.06 -0.83
N ILE A 53 9.74 16.02 -1.63
CA ILE A 53 10.44 15.78 -2.90
C ILE A 53 9.84 16.62 -4.03
N ALA A 54 8.52 16.62 -4.15
CA ALA A 54 7.80 17.16 -5.31
C ALA A 54 7.03 18.47 -5.03
N GLY A 55 7.04 18.95 -3.78
CA GLY A 55 6.34 20.16 -3.37
C GLY A 55 4.82 20.05 -3.41
N LEU A 56 4.16 21.21 -3.58
CA LEU A 56 2.70 21.37 -3.57
C LEU A 56 2.05 21.17 -4.94
N SER A 57 2.63 20.36 -5.83
CA SER A 57 2.03 20.10 -7.15
C SER A 57 0.68 19.39 -6.98
N PRO A 58 -0.46 20.03 -7.35
CA PRO A 58 -1.79 19.43 -7.12
C PRO A 58 -1.96 18.09 -7.84
N LEU A 59 -1.35 17.95 -9.01
CA LEU A 59 -1.40 16.71 -9.79
C LEU A 59 -0.66 15.56 -9.09
N ILE A 60 0.51 15.84 -8.49
CA ILE A 60 1.31 14.83 -7.78
C ILE A 60 0.63 14.44 -6.47
N LEU A 61 0.05 15.40 -5.75
CA LEU A 61 -0.74 15.12 -4.55
C LEU A 61 -1.99 14.28 -4.88
N ALA A 62 -2.70 14.61 -5.95
CA ALA A 62 -3.84 13.82 -6.43
C ALA A 62 -3.40 12.40 -6.85
N ALA A 63 -2.26 12.27 -7.54
CA ALA A 63 -1.69 10.96 -7.87
C ALA A 63 -1.36 10.16 -6.61
N SER A 64 -0.69 10.78 -5.63
CA SER A 64 -0.32 10.16 -4.36
C SER A 64 -1.53 9.67 -3.57
N PHE A 65 -2.62 10.44 -3.59
CA PHE A 65 -3.88 10.02 -3.00
C PHE A 65 -4.50 8.82 -3.75
N VAL A 66 -4.50 8.84 -5.09
CA VAL A 66 -5.03 7.74 -5.90
C VAL A 66 -4.26 6.44 -5.69
N THR A 67 -2.94 6.49 -5.49
CA THR A 67 -2.14 5.30 -5.14
C THR A 67 -2.58 4.66 -3.82
N LEU A 68 -3.15 5.40 -2.87
CA LEU A 68 -3.60 4.83 -1.59
C LEU A 68 -4.93 4.06 -1.70
N ILE A 69 -5.65 4.20 -2.82
CA ILE A 69 -7.01 3.65 -2.96
C ILE A 69 -7.03 2.11 -2.84
N PRO A 70 -6.15 1.32 -3.50
CA PRO A 70 -6.19 -0.14 -3.39
C PRO A 70 -6.04 -0.64 -1.95
N ASP A 71 -5.08 -0.10 -1.20
CA ASP A 71 -4.88 -0.44 0.22
C ASP A 71 -6.02 0.08 1.11
N GLY A 72 -6.53 1.28 0.81
CA GLY A 72 -7.70 1.83 1.49
C GLY A 72 -8.94 0.94 1.34
N LEU A 73 -9.17 0.37 0.15
CA LEU A 73 -10.25 -0.60 -0.09
C LEU A 73 -10.02 -1.92 0.66
N THR A 74 -8.77 -2.38 0.77
CA THR A 74 -8.38 -3.54 1.58
C THR A 74 -8.66 -3.30 3.07
N LEU A 75 -8.29 -2.13 3.60
CA LEU A 75 -8.62 -1.72 4.97
C LEU A 75 -10.14 -1.63 5.18
N LEU A 76 -10.86 -1.04 4.22
CA LEU A 76 -12.31 -0.89 4.28
C LEU A 76 -13.01 -2.25 4.32
N TYR A 77 -12.52 -3.24 3.57
CA TYR A 77 -13.00 -4.62 3.69
C TYR A 77 -12.81 -5.18 5.11
N CYS A 78 -11.67 -4.91 5.74
CA CYS A 78 -11.41 -5.37 7.10
C CYS A 78 -12.37 -4.75 8.11
N ILE A 79 -12.87 -3.54 7.85
CA ILE A 79 -13.88 -2.86 8.67
C ILE A 79 -15.30 -3.33 8.35
N PHE A 80 -15.61 -3.56 7.06
CA PHE A 80 -16.92 -3.96 6.58
C PHE A 80 -16.87 -5.27 5.77
N PRO A 81 -16.58 -6.41 6.43
CA PRO A 81 -16.31 -7.68 5.73
C PRO A 81 -17.52 -8.26 4.99
N ALA A 82 -18.73 -7.79 5.30
CA ALA A 82 -19.95 -8.22 4.63
C ALA A 82 -20.11 -7.68 3.19
N ASN A 83 -19.27 -6.73 2.77
CA ASN A 83 -19.39 -6.11 1.44
C ASN A 83 -18.74 -6.96 0.34
N LYS A 84 -19.57 -7.50 -0.57
CA LYS A 84 -19.12 -8.38 -1.68
C LYS A 84 -18.21 -7.69 -2.69
N LEU A 85 -18.34 -6.38 -2.92
CA LEU A 85 -17.45 -5.65 -3.84
C LEU A 85 -16.05 -5.53 -3.25
N LEU A 86 -15.97 -5.20 -1.96
CA LEU A 86 -14.71 -5.14 -1.22
C LEU A 86 -14.04 -6.52 -1.11
N GLU A 87 -14.83 -7.58 -0.95
CA GLU A 87 -14.32 -8.96 -0.98
C GLU A 87 -13.69 -9.32 -2.34
N LYS A 88 -14.34 -8.94 -3.45
CA LYS A 88 -13.80 -9.14 -4.80
C LYS A 88 -12.50 -8.39 -5.00
N HIS A 89 -12.46 -7.13 -4.59
CA HIS A 89 -11.24 -6.31 -4.61
C HIS A 89 -10.12 -6.99 -3.82
N LEU A 90 -10.39 -7.41 -2.57
CA LEU A 90 -9.39 -8.10 -1.75
C LEU A 90 -8.86 -9.35 -2.43
N LYS A 91 -9.71 -10.16 -3.06
CA LYS A 91 -9.29 -11.36 -3.79
C LYS A 91 -8.36 -11.03 -4.96
N ILE A 92 -8.64 -9.96 -5.70
CA ILE A 92 -7.79 -9.50 -6.80
C ILE A 92 -6.45 -9.01 -6.26
N HIS A 93 -6.48 -8.12 -5.27
CA HIS A 93 -5.28 -7.59 -4.62
C HIS A 93 -4.40 -8.71 -4.08
N TRP A 94 -4.99 -9.65 -3.34
CA TRP A 94 -4.27 -10.78 -2.78
C TRP A 94 -3.75 -11.75 -3.85
N ALA A 95 -4.50 -11.94 -4.95
CA ALA A 95 -4.00 -12.74 -6.07
C ALA A 95 -2.75 -12.11 -6.67
N ILE A 96 -2.75 -10.79 -6.90
CA ILE A 96 -1.60 -10.04 -7.44
C ILE A 96 -0.39 -10.15 -6.52
N ASN A 97 -0.55 -9.90 -5.22
CA ASN A 97 0.55 -10.01 -4.24
C ASN A 97 1.13 -11.44 -4.21
N ASN A 98 0.28 -12.46 -4.45
CA ASN A 98 0.71 -13.85 -4.48
C ASN A 98 1.29 -14.34 -5.79
N ILE A 99 1.20 -13.58 -6.90
CA ILE A 99 1.86 -13.95 -8.18
C ILE A 99 3.36 -14.17 -7.95
N CYS A 100 3.97 -13.37 -7.06
CA CYS A 100 5.34 -13.54 -6.60
C CYS A 100 5.48 -14.12 -5.18
N GLY A 101 4.38 -14.18 -4.41
CA GLY A 101 4.34 -14.53 -2.98
C GLY A 101 4.55 -16.00 -2.61
N ASN A 102 4.59 -16.93 -3.58
CA ASN A 102 4.85 -18.35 -3.28
C ASN A 102 6.35 -18.70 -3.14
N LYS A 103 7.22 -17.70 -3.10
CA LYS A 103 8.65 -17.87 -2.83
C LYS A 103 8.93 -17.38 -1.42
N LYS A 104 9.64 -18.17 -0.61
CA LYS A 104 10.31 -17.68 0.61
C LYS A 104 11.37 -16.66 0.18
N ILE A 105 10.97 -15.46 -0.17
CA ILE A 105 11.88 -14.45 -0.68
C ILE A 105 12.64 -13.87 0.52
N PRO A 106 13.97 -13.98 0.55
CA PRO A 106 14.77 -13.39 1.61
C PRO A 106 14.42 -11.91 1.78
N ALA A 107 14.35 -11.44 3.03
CA ALA A 107 14.04 -10.05 3.35
C ALA A 107 14.95 -9.05 2.59
N PHE A 108 16.17 -9.47 2.26
CA PHE A 108 17.10 -8.73 1.41
C PHE A 108 16.47 -8.29 0.08
N TRP A 109 15.80 -9.18 -0.65
CA TRP A 109 15.21 -8.85 -1.95
C TRP A 109 14.01 -7.93 -1.83
N GLY A 110 13.24 -8.05 -0.74
CA GLY A 110 12.13 -7.14 -0.47
C GLY A 110 12.59 -5.73 -0.09
N ILE A 111 13.70 -5.62 0.66
CA ILE A 111 14.31 -4.32 0.97
C ILE A 111 14.95 -3.73 -0.28
N ALA A 112 15.66 -4.55 -1.07
CA ALA A 112 16.31 -4.10 -2.30
C ALA A 112 15.30 -3.55 -3.32
N SER A 113 14.18 -4.24 -3.56
CA SER A 113 13.13 -3.78 -4.47
C SER A 113 12.54 -2.44 -4.02
N GLN A 114 12.22 -2.29 -2.72
CA GLN A 114 11.71 -1.05 -2.15
C GLN A 114 12.70 0.11 -2.32
N ILE A 115 13.99 -0.11 -2.01
CA ILE A 115 15.04 0.91 -2.20
C ILE A 115 15.17 1.29 -3.67
N THR A 116 15.16 0.32 -4.58
CA THR A 116 15.24 0.59 -6.03
C THR A 116 14.05 1.42 -6.51
N VAL A 117 12.82 1.10 -6.09
CA VAL A 117 11.62 1.86 -6.47
C VAL A 117 11.73 3.31 -5.99
N VAL A 118 12.14 3.53 -4.73
CA VAL A 118 12.32 4.87 -4.17
C VAL A 118 13.42 5.64 -4.92
N ALA A 119 14.56 5.01 -5.19
CA ALA A 119 15.68 5.65 -5.90
C ALA A 119 15.29 6.05 -7.33
N VAL A 120 14.59 5.18 -8.05
CA VAL A 120 14.08 5.45 -9.40
C VAL A 120 13.04 6.57 -9.36
N ALA A 121 12.13 6.57 -8.38
CA ALA A 121 11.13 7.63 -8.22
C ALA A 121 11.78 8.99 -7.97
N ILE A 122 12.78 9.07 -7.08
CA ILE A 122 13.53 10.31 -6.83
C ILE A 122 14.25 10.78 -8.10
N TYR A 123 14.91 9.88 -8.83
CA TYR A 123 15.60 10.22 -10.08
C TYR A 123 14.69 10.84 -11.13
N PHE A 124 13.43 10.40 -11.22
CA PHE A 124 12.46 10.94 -12.17
C PHE A 124 11.72 12.19 -11.67
N LEU A 125 11.69 12.46 -10.36
CA LEU A 125 11.01 13.60 -9.76
C LEU A 125 11.91 14.83 -9.58
N LEU A 126 13.23 14.65 -9.54
CA LEU A 126 14.24 15.72 -9.53
C LEU A 126 14.65 16.11 -10.96
#